data_AF-A0A6J4R654-F1
#
_entry.id   AF-A0A6J4R654-F1
#
_cell.length_a   1.000
_cell.length_b   1.000
_cell.length_c   1.000
_cell.angle_alpha   90.00
_cell.angle_beta   90.00
_cell.angle_gamma   90.00
#
_symmetry.space_group_name_H-M   'P 1'
#
loop_
_entity.id
_entity.type
_entity.pdbx_description
1 polymer ?
#
loop_
_entity_poly.entity_id
_entity_poly.type
_entity_poly.pdbx_seq_one_letter_code
_entity_poly.pdbx_strand_id
1 'polypeptide(L)'
;MRSSGVSTSMVTVVGDRCVGDEDESLRHHARSLASAASVALLAVRFAGSTSGARFVDANLWPRLDDDLTEAIFAYLGEQKAERKS
;
A
#
# COMPACT_ATOMS: atom_id res chain seq x y z
N MET A 1 -26.35 -0.68 -22.62
CA MET A 1 -25.04 -1.28 -22.29
C MET A 1 -24.42 -0.41 -21.21
N ARG A 2 -24.43 -0.83 -19.93
CA ARG A 2 -23.77 -0.07 -18.86
C ARG A 2 -22.28 -0.42 -18.94
N SER A 3 -21.43 0.60 -19.01
CA SER A 3 -19.98 0.44 -18.87
C SER A 3 -19.72 -0.24 -17.52
N SER A 4 -19.23 -1.47 -17.55
CA SER A 4 -18.68 -2.14 -16.37
C SER A 4 -17.41 -1.39 -16.01
N GLY A 5 -17.53 -0.32 -15.22
CA GLY A 5 -16.39 0.41 -14.70
C GLY A 5 -15.50 -0.58 -13.96
N VAL A 6 -14.27 -0.77 -14.43
CA VAL A 6 -13.27 -1.55 -13.70
C VAL A 6 -13.04 -0.85 -12.37
N SER A 7 -13.42 -1.50 -11.26
CA SER A 7 -13.11 -0.98 -9.92
C SER A 7 -11.59 -0.84 -9.81
N THR A 8 -11.12 0.26 -9.24
CA THR A 8 -9.69 0.47 -9.01
C THR A 8 -9.45 0.40 -7.52
N SER A 9 -8.48 -0.42 -7.13
CA SER A 9 -8.07 -0.60 -5.74
C SER A 9 -6.68 -0.03 -5.53
N MET A 10 -6.46 0.58 -4.38
CA MET A 10 -5.19 1.16 -3.99
C MET A 10 -4.78 0.61 -2.63
N VAL A 11 -3.56 0.10 -2.57
CA VAL A 11 -2.93 -0.38 -1.34
C VAL A 11 -1.63 0.38 -1.16
N THR A 12 -1.47 1.04 -0.01
CA THR A 12 -0.23 1.71 0.35
C THR A 12 0.45 0.96 1.49
N VAL A 13 1.67 0.48 1.24
CA VAL A 13 2.52 -0.16 2.24
C VAL A 13 3.27 0.92 3.01
N VAL A 14 3.30 0.81 4.34
CA VAL A 14 4.09 1.64 5.26
C VAL A 14 4.77 0.72 6.28
N GLY A 15 6.09 0.55 6.17
CA GLY A 15 6.81 -0.50 6.90
C GLY A 15 6.21 -1.87 6.62
N ASP A 16 5.74 -2.55 7.66
CA ASP A 16 5.06 -3.85 7.57
C ASP A 16 3.53 -3.76 7.47
N ARG A 17 2.97 -2.55 7.48
CA ARG A 17 1.52 -2.27 7.49
C ARG A 17 1.01 -1.93 6.10
N CYS A 18 -0.29 -2.15 5.88
CA CYS A 18 -1.00 -1.74 4.65
C CYS A 18 -2.15 -0.79 5.01
N VAL A 19 -2.32 0.25 4.19
CA VAL A 19 -3.41 1.25 4.25
C VAL A 19 -4.18 1.21 2.94
N GLY A 20 -5.49 1.44 2.98
CA GLY A 20 -6.37 1.38 1.81
C GLY A 20 -7.13 0.05 1.75
N ASP A 21 -7.15 -0.59 0.57
CA ASP A 21 -7.98 -1.76 0.29
C ASP A 21 -7.85 -2.88 1.37
N GLU A 22 -8.95 -3.56 1.65
CA GLU A 22 -9.05 -4.61 2.68
C GLU A 22 -8.81 -6.02 2.16
N ASP A 23 -8.73 -6.23 0.84
CA ASP A 23 -8.43 -7.53 0.27
C ASP A 23 -7.00 -7.99 0.64
N GLU A 24 -6.93 -9.09 1.38
CA GLU A 24 -5.67 -9.63 1.90
C GLU A 24 -4.71 -10.09 0.78
N SER A 25 -5.23 -10.52 -0.37
CA SER A 25 -4.40 -10.94 -1.51
C SER A 25 -3.70 -9.71 -2.12
N LEU A 26 -4.43 -8.60 -2.28
CA LEU A 26 -3.85 -7.35 -2.78
C LEU A 26 -2.83 -6.78 -1.79
N ARG A 27 -3.10 -6.85 -0.48
CA ARG A 27 -2.15 -6.47 0.57
C ARG A 27 -0.89 -7.33 0.56
N HIS A 28 -1.04 -8.64 0.34
CA HIS A 28 0.10 -9.53 0.20
C HIS A 28 0.97 -9.15 -1.02
N HIS A 29 0.36 -8.96 -2.19
CA HIS A 29 1.08 -8.55 -3.40
C HIS A 29 1.79 -7.20 -3.24
N ALA A 30 1.14 -6.21 -2.62
CA ALA A 30 1.74 -4.90 -2.37
C ALA A 30 2.95 -5.00 -1.42
N ARG A 31 2.86 -5.77 -0.33
CA ARG A 31 3.99 -6.01 0.58
C ARG A 31 5.15 -6.72 -0.11
N SER A 32 4.87 -7.73 -0.93
CA SER A 32 5.91 -8.42 -1.70
C SER A 32 6.65 -7.46 -2.65
N LEU A 33 5.94 -6.54 -3.29
CA LEU A 33 6.55 -5.52 -4.13
C LEU A 33 7.42 -4.54 -3.34
N ALA A 34 6.94 -4.04 -2.19
CA ALA A 34 7.70 -3.15 -1.32
C ALA A 34 8.99 -3.82 -0.81
N SER A 35 8.90 -5.08 -0.39
CA SER A 35 10.03 -5.89 0.04
C SER A 35 11.05 -6.10 -1.10
N ALA A 36 10.59 -6.48 -2.30
CA ALA A 36 11.45 -6.66 -3.46
C ALA A 36 12.16 -5.36 -3.88
N ALA A 37 11.49 -4.21 -3.71
CA ALA A 37 12.05 -2.89 -3.98
C ALA A 37 12.91 -2.34 -2.82
N SER A 38 12.97 -3.03 -1.67
CA SER A 38 13.67 -2.57 -0.47
C SER A 38 13.22 -1.17 0.00
N VAL A 39 11.92 -0.89 -0.07
CA VAL A 39 11.33 0.38 0.35
C VAL A 39 10.30 0.18 1.45
N ALA A 40 10.26 1.12 2.40
CA ALA A 40 9.29 1.13 3.49
C ALA A 40 7.99 1.89 3.14
N LEU A 41 7.91 2.56 1.99
CA LEU A 41 6.71 3.26 1.53
C LEU A 41 6.48 2.93 0.06
N LEU A 42 5.34 2.34 -0.27
CA LEU A 42 4.98 2.03 -1.65
C LEU A 42 3.46 2.01 -1.82
N ALA A 43 2.93 2.87 -2.68
CA ALA A 43 1.54 2.75 -3.13
C ALA A 43 1.46 1.91 -4.40
N VAL A 44 0.54 0.95 -4.41
CA VAL A 44 0.30 0.04 -5.51
C VAL A 44 -1.16 0.18 -5.95
N ARG A 45 -1.35 0.31 -7.26
CA ARG A 45 -2.67 0.42 -7.87
C ARG A 45 -3.01 -0.84 -8.65
N PHE A 46 -4.21 -1.36 -8.40
CA PHE A 46 -4.76 -2.53 -9.06
C PHE A 46 -6.04 -2.18 -9.82
N ALA A 47 -6.26 -2.84 -10.94
CA ALA A 47 -7.50 -2.83 -11.70
C ALA A 47 -8.30 -4.09 -11.35
N GLY A 48 -9.39 -3.92 -10.61
CA GLY A 48 -10.13 -4.95 -9.88
C GLY A 48 -9.95 -4.80 -8.37
N SER A 49 -10.82 -5.45 -7.59
CA SER A 49 -10.87 -5.35 -6.12
C SER A 49 -10.80 -6.70 -5.40
N THR A 50 -10.26 -7.73 -6.07
CA THR A 50 -10.14 -9.10 -5.54
C THR A 50 -8.86 -9.77 -6.06
N SER A 51 -8.60 -11.02 -5.69
CA SER A 51 -7.38 -11.78 -6.06
C SER A 51 -7.09 -11.91 -7.58
N GLY A 52 -8.04 -11.57 -8.45
CA GLY A 52 -7.84 -11.49 -9.91
C GLY A 52 -7.47 -10.10 -10.44
N ALA A 53 -7.26 -9.12 -9.56
CA ALA A 53 -6.98 -7.75 -9.97
C ALA A 53 -5.62 -7.65 -10.68
N ARG A 54 -5.57 -6.84 -11.74
CA ARG A 54 -4.36 -6.63 -12.53
C ARG A 54 -3.53 -5.51 -11.94
N PHE A 55 -2.22 -5.72 -11.79
CA PHE A 55 -1.27 -4.65 -11.47
C PHE A 55 -1.31 -3.55 -12.55
N VAL A 56 -1.43 -2.30 -12.11
CA VAL A 56 -1.45 -1.12 -12.99
C VAL A 56 -0.18 -0.30 -12.83
N ASP A 57 0.18 0.05 -11.59
CA ASP A 57 1.25 1.00 -11.30
C ASP A 57 1.74 0.89 -9.84
N ALA A 58 2.96 1.36 -9.58
CA ALA A 58 3.55 1.48 -8.25
C ALA A 58 4.28 2.83 -8.09
N ASN A 59 4.01 3.53 -6.98
CA ASN A 59 4.50 4.88 -6.73
C ASN A 59 5.10 5.01 -5.33
N LEU A 60 6.34 5.53 -5.25
CA LEU A 60 7.05 5.81 -3.99
C LEU A 60 6.57 7.09 -3.29
N TRP A 61 5.81 7.93 -4.00
CA TRP A 61 5.32 9.22 -3.53
C TRP A 61 3.79 9.27 -3.61
N PRO A 62 3.08 8.47 -2.78
CA PRO A 62 1.63 8.52 -2.73
C PRO A 62 1.12 9.90 -2.31
N ARG A 63 -0.12 10.18 -2.72
CA ARG A 63 -0.86 11.30 -2.13
C ARG A 63 -1.11 10.98 -0.65
N LEU A 64 -0.78 11.93 0.21
CA LEU A 64 -1.02 11.82 1.64
C LEU A 64 -2.47 12.18 1.98
N ASP A 65 -3.08 11.34 2.79
CA ASP A 65 -4.34 11.57 3.51
C ASP A 65 -4.11 11.31 5.00
N ASP A 66 -5.13 11.49 5.84
CA ASP A 66 -5.00 11.40 7.29
C ASP A 66 -4.58 9.98 7.73
N ASP A 67 -5.21 8.94 7.19
CA ASP A 67 -4.91 7.54 7.53
C ASP A 67 -3.47 7.16 7.15
N LEU A 68 -3.02 7.55 5.96
CA LEU A 68 -1.67 7.29 5.51
C LEU A 68 -0.63 8.10 6.31
N THR A 69 -0.96 9.34 6.66
CA THR A 69 -0.09 10.22 7.45
C THR A 69 0.13 9.65 8.85
N GLU A 70 -0.94 9.20 9.50
CA GLU A 70 -0.86 8.53 10.81
C GLU A 70 -0.04 7.23 10.74
N ALA A 71 -0.24 6.41 9.69
CA ALA A 71 0.56 5.21 9.49
C ALA A 71 2.05 5.51 9.33
N ILE A 72 2.41 6.57 8.59
CA ILE A 72 3.79 7.03 8.43
C ILE A 72 4.38 7.50 9.76
N PHE A 73 3.65 8.29 10.54
CA PHE A 73 4.13 8.75 11.84
C PHE A 73 4.35 7.60 12.82
N ALA A 74 3.45 6.63 12.86
CA ALA A 74 3.59 5.43 13.69
C ALA A 74 4.88 4.68 13.32
N TYR A 75 5.08 4.39 12.03
CA TYR A 75 6.28 3.70 11.53
C TYR A 75 7.58 4.46 11.89
N LEU A 76 7.62 5.77 11.66
CA LEU A 76 8.81 6.57 12.00
C LEU A 76 9.06 6.65 13.51
N GLY A 77 7.99 6.61 14.32
CA GLY A 77 8.07 6.52 15.78
C GLY A 77 8.70 5.21 16.25
N GLU A 78 8.30 4.08 15.66
CA GLU A 78 8.85 2.74 15.90
C GLU A 78 10.33 2.69 15.55
N GLN A 79 10.72 3.16 14.35
CA GLN A 79 12.12 3.20 13.92
C GLN A 79 13.01 4.04 14.85
N LYS A 80 12.45 5.09 15.48
CA LYS A 80 13.17 5.92 16.43
C LYS A 80 13.42 5.20 17.76
N ALA A 81 12.50 4.32 18.19
CA ALA A 81 12.68 3.52 19.39
C ALA A 81 13.79 2.48 19.20
N GLU A 82 13.82 1.80 18.04
CA GLU A 82 14.82 0.78 17.70
C GLU A 82 16.25 1.34 17.65
N ARG A 83 16.43 2.55 17.11
CA ARG A 83 17.76 3.20 17.01
C ARG A 83 18.35 3.66 18.34
N LYS A 84 17.56 3.67 19.41
CA LYS A 84 17.99 4.08 20.76
C LYS A 84 18.33 2.90 21.67
N SER A 85 18.09 1.67 21.22
CA SER A 85 18.43 0.44 21.93
C SER A 85 19.77 -0.11 21.48
#